data_AF-A0A4U9RUQ5-F1
#
_entry.id   AF-A0A4U9RUQ5-F1
#
_cell.length_a   1.000
_cell.length_b   1.000
_cell.length_c   1.000
_cell.angle_alpha   90.00
_cell.angle_beta   90.00
_cell.angle_gamma   90.00
#
_symmetry.space_group_name_H-M   'P 1'
#
loop_
_entity.id
_entity.type
_entity.pdbx_description
1 polymer ?
#
loop_
_entity_poly.entity_id
_entity_poly.type
_entity_poly.pdbx_seq_one_letter_code
_entity_poly.pdbx_strand_id
1 'polypeptide(L)'
;MKNKRLILLVSILILNLTLIGCAKVKKEKAIESNEFNIKSGLVIVENYMRYLSNTDYNNAKKLFTKELYENTKELKNNELDVKGYSIENISEVGKSALIEMKVVRSKPKSPQAFLDNYTIKVVKEGVEYKISKIDYSPEKEGFPKAHQIRQKNKNNVKTDLITEMETIPNYYFPKDDAGNISKISVSKSNFGAMQFSYSGEKIAISTSGENPYLGVISIEDSVATQGQEGGESGGGEKTQGQDENKNTTGVKEKPIGKEIVSLDILKGCKLDFMVFSEDGETLVCQYEKDGGKAIRLYRTGNGDILPIGFKEAFPIDKVDILFDSFNKESLNFKIKKREGVKDVETSIPGKYKVDLKELKISKL
;
A
#
# COMPACT_ATOMS: atom_id res chain seq x y z
N MET A 1 -79.08 -22.10 45.81
CA MET A 1 -77.63 -22.34 45.53
C MET A 1 -77.26 -22.36 44.04
N LYS A 2 -78.02 -21.73 43.13
CA LYS A 2 -77.67 -21.67 41.68
C LYS A 2 -77.08 -20.32 41.23
N ASN A 3 -77.33 -19.22 41.94
CA ASN A 3 -76.88 -17.89 41.51
C ASN A 3 -75.50 -17.46 42.07
N LYS A 4 -74.93 -18.20 43.04
CA LYS A 4 -73.58 -17.91 43.57
C LYS A 4 -72.45 -18.55 42.75
N ARG A 5 -72.73 -19.60 41.97
CA ARG A 5 -71.73 -20.27 41.10
C ARG A 5 -71.48 -19.52 39.79
N LEU A 6 -72.49 -18.80 39.27
CA LEU A 6 -72.34 -18.00 38.05
C LEU A 6 -71.47 -16.75 38.26
N ILE A 7 -71.60 -16.10 39.44
CA ILE A 7 -70.82 -14.90 39.79
C ILE A 7 -69.33 -15.24 40.02
N LEU A 8 -69.04 -16.43 40.57
CA LEU A 8 -67.67 -16.89 40.76
C LEU A 8 -66.97 -17.24 39.43
N LEU A 9 -67.70 -17.83 38.48
CA LEU A 9 -67.18 -18.16 37.14
C LEU A 9 -66.94 -16.91 36.28
N VAL A 10 -67.78 -15.88 36.38
CA VAL A 10 -67.57 -14.59 35.69
C VAL A 10 -66.40 -13.81 36.32
N SER A 11 -66.18 -13.91 37.63
CA SER A 11 -65.05 -13.25 38.30
C SER A 11 -63.69 -13.89 37.96
N ILE A 12 -63.65 -15.21 37.68
CA ILE A 12 -62.42 -15.91 37.24
C ILE A 12 -62.11 -15.63 35.76
N LEU A 13 -63.13 -15.37 34.94
CA LEU A 13 -62.94 -15.04 33.52
C LEU A 13 -62.41 -13.60 33.32
N ILE A 14 -62.78 -12.67 34.20
CA ILE A 14 -62.32 -11.27 34.14
C ILE A 14 -60.88 -11.11 34.68
N LEU A 15 -60.42 -12.00 35.56
CA LEU A 15 -59.05 -11.94 36.10
C LEU A 15 -57.96 -12.40 35.12
N ASN A 16 -58.32 -13.11 34.04
CA ASN A 16 -57.36 -13.63 33.04
C ASN A 16 -57.18 -12.71 31.81
N LEU A 17 -57.83 -11.54 31.77
CA LEU A 17 -57.77 -10.61 30.64
C LEU A 17 -56.84 -9.39 30.85
N THR A 18 -56.05 -9.35 31.94
CA THR A 18 -55.15 -8.20 32.24
C THR A 18 -53.66 -8.47 32.02
N LEU A 19 -53.27 -9.58 31.38
CA LEU A 19 -51.86 -9.90 31.07
C LEU A 19 -51.55 -10.02 29.58
N ILE A 20 -52.18 -9.19 28.75
CA ILE A 20 -51.63 -8.80 27.43
C ILE A 20 -51.43 -7.29 27.42
N GLY A 21 -50.69 -6.81 28.41
CA GLY A 21 -49.95 -5.56 28.28
C GLY A 21 -48.83 -5.83 27.29
N CYS A 22 -49.07 -5.50 26.02
CA CYS A 22 -48.00 -5.30 25.06
C CYS A 22 -47.07 -4.26 25.67
N ALA A 23 -46.01 -4.71 26.34
CA ALA A 23 -44.90 -3.86 26.64
C ALA A 23 -44.37 -3.43 25.28
N LYS A 24 -44.84 -2.27 24.80
CA LYS A 24 -43.91 -1.33 24.20
C LYS A 24 -42.85 -1.17 25.27
N VAL A 25 -41.83 -2.02 25.21
CA VAL A 25 -40.48 -1.60 25.45
C VAL A 25 -40.39 -0.36 24.58
N LYS A 26 -40.67 0.80 25.19
CA LYS A 26 -39.92 1.98 24.85
C LYS A 26 -38.51 1.43 25.00
N LYS A 27 -37.91 1.05 23.87
CA LYS A 27 -36.51 1.34 23.67
C LYS A 27 -36.49 2.79 24.10
N GLU A 28 -36.02 3.03 25.32
CA GLU A 28 -35.23 4.23 25.53
C GLU A 28 -34.40 4.26 24.26
N LYS A 29 -34.75 5.19 23.37
CA LYS A 29 -33.82 5.59 22.34
C LYS A 29 -32.64 5.97 23.21
N ALA A 30 -31.70 5.03 23.35
CA ALA A 30 -30.35 5.34 23.74
C ALA A 30 -30.10 6.60 22.93
N ILE A 31 -29.93 7.72 23.62
CA ILE A 31 -29.68 9.00 22.98
C ILE A 31 -28.48 8.67 22.11
N GLU A 32 -28.73 8.45 20.82
CA GLU A 32 -27.67 8.13 19.88
C GLU A 32 -26.82 9.36 19.95
N SER A 33 -25.64 9.23 20.53
CA SER A 33 -24.80 10.39 20.76
C SER A 33 -24.59 10.99 19.39
N ASN A 34 -25.02 12.25 19.22
CA ASN A 34 -24.88 12.97 17.97
C ASN A 34 -23.41 13.36 17.73
N GLU A 35 -22.54 12.92 18.64
CA GLU A 35 -21.10 13.04 18.65
C GLU A 35 -20.48 12.13 17.59
N PHE A 36 -19.40 12.63 17.01
CA PHE A 36 -18.62 11.90 16.04
C PHE A 36 -17.76 10.86 16.77
N ASN A 37 -17.68 9.64 16.25
CA ASN A 37 -16.78 8.63 16.75
C ASN A 37 -15.64 8.45 15.76
N ILE A 38 -14.44 8.88 16.16
CA ILE A 38 -13.28 8.84 15.29
C ILE A 38 -12.92 7.42 14.81
N LYS A 39 -13.12 6.40 15.66
CA LYS A 39 -12.83 5.00 15.28
C LYS A 39 -13.75 4.53 14.15
N SER A 40 -15.03 4.89 14.22
CA SER A 40 -15.97 4.60 13.14
C SER A 40 -15.59 5.31 11.84
N GLY A 41 -15.13 6.57 11.93
CA GLY A 41 -14.62 7.30 10.78
C GLY A 41 -13.39 6.65 10.14
N LEU A 42 -12.43 6.19 10.96
CA LEU A 42 -11.24 5.49 10.49
C LEU A 42 -11.58 4.17 9.79
N VAL A 43 -12.51 3.38 10.32
CA VAL A 43 -12.97 2.14 9.67
C VAL A 43 -13.50 2.40 8.26
N ILE A 44 -14.20 3.52 8.03
CA ILE A 44 -14.65 3.89 6.68
C ILE A 44 -13.47 4.17 5.75
N VAL A 45 -12.47 4.92 6.22
CA VAL A 45 -11.26 5.24 5.45
C VAL A 45 -10.44 3.99 5.14
N GLU A 46 -10.22 3.12 6.12
CA GLU A 46 -9.49 1.87 5.94
C GLU A 46 -10.18 0.94 4.93
N ASN A 47 -11.52 0.85 5.01
CA ASN A 47 -12.30 0.07 4.05
C ASN A 47 -12.22 0.68 2.65
N TYR A 48 -12.29 2.02 2.53
CA TYR A 48 -12.11 2.71 1.26
C TYR A 48 -10.75 2.38 0.62
N MET A 49 -9.66 2.51 1.38
CA MET A 49 -8.32 2.22 0.88
C MET A 49 -8.12 0.72 0.57
N ARG A 50 -8.73 -0.17 1.34
CA ARG A 50 -8.75 -1.61 1.04
C ARG A 50 -9.47 -1.91 -0.28
N TYR A 51 -10.61 -1.26 -0.53
CA TYR A 51 -11.31 -1.41 -1.81
C TYR A 51 -10.46 -0.91 -2.98
N LEU A 52 -9.82 0.26 -2.84
CA LEU A 52 -8.91 0.77 -3.87
C LEU A 52 -7.73 -0.18 -4.14
N SER A 53 -7.10 -0.72 -3.10
CA SER A 53 -5.96 -1.64 -3.22
C SER A 53 -6.34 -2.96 -3.91
N ASN A 54 -7.62 -3.35 -3.81
CA ASN A 54 -8.19 -4.52 -4.47
C ASN A 54 -8.88 -4.19 -5.81
N THR A 55 -8.73 -2.97 -6.32
CA THR A 55 -9.38 -2.48 -7.56
C THR A 55 -10.92 -2.53 -7.54
N ASP A 56 -11.53 -2.56 -6.35
CA ASP A 56 -12.97 -2.63 -6.13
C ASP A 56 -13.59 -1.22 -6.02
N TYR A 57 -13.53 -0.47 -7.12
CA TYR A 57 -14.01 0.91 -7.16
C TYR A 57 -15.51 1.04 -6.91
N ASN A 58 -16.28 0.00 -7.23
CA ASN A 58 -17.73 0.00 -7.02
C ASN A 58 -18.08 0.00 -5.53
N ASN A 59 -17.43 -0.84 -4.73
CA ASN A 59 -17.66 -0.82 -3.27
C ASN A 59 -17.00 0.41 -2.61
N ALA A 60 -15.87 0.90 -3.14
CA ALA A 60 -15.28 2.16 -2.67
C ALA A 60 -16.26 3.34 -2.77
N LYS A 61 -16.96 3.47 -3.91
CA LYS A 61 -17.95 4.54 -4.13
C LYS A 61 -19.17 4.46 -3.22
N LYS A 62 -19.55 3.29 -2.70
CA LYS A 62 -20.67 3.15 -1.75
C LYS A 62 -20.41 3.82 -0.40
N LEU A 63 -19.14 4.14 -0.12
CA LEU A 63 -18.73 4.85 1.10
C LEU A 63 -18.89 6.36 0.97
N PHE A 64 -19.21 6.89 -0.22
CA PHE A 64 -19.35 8.32 -0.46
C PHE A 64 -20.68 8.86 0.06
N THR A 65 -20.70 10.16 0.40
CA THR A 65 -21.95 10.92 0.47
C THR A 65 -22.61 10.96 -0.91
N LYS A 66 -23.91 11.24 -0.95
CA LYS A 66 -24.64 11.37 -2.21
C LYS A 66 -24.02 12.43 -3.13
N GLU A 67 -23.65 13.59 -2.56
CA GLU A 67 -23.02 14.68 -3.28
C GLU A 67 -21.69 14.27 -3.93
N LEU A 68 -20.80 13.60 -3.17
CA LEU A 68 -19.52 13.14 -3.71
C LEU A 68 -19.73 12.06 -4.79
N TYR A 69 -20.69 11.15 -4.59
CA TYR A 69 -21.04 10.12 -5.56
C TYR A 69 -21.48 10.73 -6.90
N GLU A 70 -22.39 11.71 -6.87
CA GLU A 70 -22.91 12.40 -8.06
C GLU A 70 -21.83 13.21 -8.79
N ASN A 71 -20.89 13.81 -8.04
CA ASN A 71 -19.77 14.55 -8.61
C ASN A 71 -18.63 13.65 -9.14
N THR A 72 -18.68 12.35 -8.86
CA THR A 72 -17.68 11.39 -9.34
C THR A 72 -18.02 10.95 -10.76
N LYS A 73 -17.27 11.44 -11.74
CA LYS A 73 -17.39 11.02 -13.15
C LYS A 73 -17.15 9.51 -13.29
N GLU A 74 -17.72 8.90 -14.34
CA GLU A 74 -17.33 7.55 -14.75
C GLU A 74 -15.84 7.54 -15.12
N LEU A 75 -15.02 6.99 -14.23
CA LEU A 75 -13.60 6.76 -14.47
C LEU A 75 -13.47 5.51 -15.34
N LYS A 76 -12.95 5.66 -16.57
CA LYS A 76 -12.55 4.51 -17.39
C LYS A 76 -11.07 4.23 -17.14
N ASN A 77 -10.76 2.96 -16.91
CA ASN A 77 -9.42 2.35 -16.83
C ASN A 77 -8.40 3.09 -15.94
N ASN A 78 -8.27 2.64 -14.69
CA ASN A 78 -7.14 3.04 -13.85
C ASN A 78 -5.90 2.22 -14.23
N GLU A 79 -4.81 2.88 -14.64
CA GLU A 79 -3.53 2.23 -14.97
C GLU A 79 -2.63 2.02 -13.74
N LEU A 80 -2.93 2.68 -12.60
CA LEU A 80 -2.09 2.70 -11.41
C LEU A 80 -2.78 2.00 -10.24
N ASP A 81 -2.15 0.97 -9.70
CA ASP A 81 -2.66 0.26 -8.54
C ASP A 81 -2.24 0.96 -7.25
N VAL A 82 -3.18 1.13 -6.31
CA VAL A 82 -2.83 1.42 -4.91
C VAL A 82 -2.20 0.17 -4.32
N LYS A 83 -0.98 0.28 -3.81
CA LYS A 83 -0.27 -0.84 -3.15
C LYS A 83 -0.27 -0.75 -1.64
N GLY A 84 -0.52 0.44 -1.10
CA GLY A 84 -0.62 0.65 0.33
C GLY A 84 -0.85 2.11 0.69
N TYR A 85 -1.04 2.36 1.98
CA TYR A 85 -1.21 3.69 2.54
C TYR A 85 -0.69 3.72 3.99
N SER A 86 -0.38 4.91 4.50
CA SER A 86 -0.03 5.14 5.91
C SER A 86 -0.72 6.41 6.40
N ILE A 87 -1.44 6.32 7.52
CA ILE A 87 -2.14 7.46 8.11
C ILE A 87 -1.15 8.29 8.92
N GLU A 88 -1.03 9.57 8.60
CA GLU A 88 -0.09 10.48 9.24
C GLU A 88 -0.76 11.28 10.36
N ASN A 89 -1.97 11.80 10.09
CA ASN A 89 -2.64 12.71 10.99
C ASN A 89 -4.16 12.53 10.91
N ILE A 90 -4.82 12.77 12.04
CA ILE A 90 -6.25 12.63 12.21
C ILE A 90 -6.73 13.84 13.02
N SER A 91 -7.60 14.64 12.41
CA SER A 91 -8.16 15.85 13.04
C SER A 91 -9.69 15.76 13.09
N GLU A 92 -10.27 15.77 14.29
CA GLU A 92 -11.71 15.83 14.47
C GLU A 92 -12.20 17.29 14.41
N VAL A 93 -13.25 17.53 13.62
CA VAL A 93 -13.86 18.86 13.44
C VAL A 93 -15.37 18.72 13.55
N GLY A 94 -15.91 18.95 14.74
CA GLY A 94 -17.34 18.87 15.03
C GLY A 94 -17.92 17.48 14.74
N LYS A 95 -18.73 17.35 13.69
CA LYS A 95 -19.33 16.06 13.26
C LYS A 95 -18.58 15.39 12.10
N SER A 96 -17.30 15.67 11.99
CA SER A 96 -16.46 15.18 10.90
C SER A 96 -15.04 14.94 11.36
N ALA A 97 -14.29 14.20 10.56
CA ALA A 97 -12.85 14.06 10.71
C ALA A 97 -12.15 14.26 9.38
N LEU A 98 -10.96 14.84 9.44
CA LEU A 98 -9.99 14.91 8.36
C LEU A 98 -8.89 13.89 8.65
N ILE A 99 -8.66 12.98 7.71
CA ILE A 99 -7.64 11.94 7.80
C ILE A 99 -6.62 12.22 6.70
N GLU A 100 -5.39 12.54 7.10
CA GLU A 100 -4.25 12.79 6.21
C GLU A 100 -3.41 11.51 6.11
N MET A 101 -3.03 11.14 4.89
CA MET A 101 -2.29 9.90 4.65
C MET A 101 -1.38 10.01 3.43
N LYS A 102 -0.31 9.22 3.46
CA LYS A 102 0.49 8.89 2.29
C LYS A 102 -0.13 7.69 1.58
N VAL A 103 -0.18 7.75 0.26
CA VAL A 103 -0.63 6.65 -0.59
C VAL A 103 0.47 6.32 -1.59
N VAL A 104 0.77 5.03 -1.68
CA VAL A 104 1.75 4.53 -2.64
C VAL A 104 1.07 3.81 -3.78
N ARG A 105 1.48 4.14 -5.00
CA ARG A 105 0.99 3.50 -6.22
C ARG A 105 2.13 2.99 -7.08
N SER A 106 1.83 1.96 -7.85
CA SER A 106 2.73 1.41 -8.87
C SER A 106 1.96 1.12 -10.14
N LYS A 107 2.62 1.26 -11.30
CA LYS A 107 2.07 0.76 -12.55
C LYS A 107 2.36 -0.74 -12.68
N PRO A 108 1.35 -1.62 -12.84
CA PRO A 108 1.60 -3.06 -12.94
C PRO A 108 2.58 -3.39 -14.07
N LYS A 109 3.57 -4.23 -13.77
CA LYS A 109 4.59 -4.70 -14.75
C LYS A 109 5.39 -3.57 -15.41
N SER A 110 5.45 -2.39 -14.80
CA SER A 110 6.21 -1.26 -15.29
C SER A 110 7.02 -0.63 -14.15
N PRO A 111 8.24 -0.14 -14.42
CA PRO A 111 9.05 0.60 -13.44
C PRO A 111 8.47 2.00 -13.20
N GLN A 112 7.28 2.13 -12.60
CA GLN A 112 6.80 3.45 -12.18
C GLN A 112 6.25 3.38 -10.76
N ALA A 113 6.70 4.33 -9.95
CA ALA A 113 6.33 4.46 -8.54
C ALA A 113 5.81 5.87 -8.27
N PHE A 114 4.76 5.97 -7.47
CA PHE A 114 4.16 7.24 -7.09
C PHE A 114 3.96 7.26 -5.58
N LEU A 115 4.29 8.40 -4.98
CA LEU A 115 3.96 8.75 -3.61
C LEU A 115 3.04 9.98 -3.66
N ASP A 116 1.89 9.85 -3.02
CA ASP A 116 0.82 10.82 -3.06
C ASP A 116 0.35 11.18 -1.65
N ASN A 117 -0.09 12.41 -1.46
CA ASN A 117 -0.77 12.85 -0.25
C ASN A 117 -2.28 12.86 -0.47
N TYR A 118 -3.02 12.29 0.47
CA TYR A 118 -4.48 12.28 0.50
C TYR A 118 -4.98 12.94 1.78
N THR A 119 -6.03 13.75 1.67
CA THR A 119 -6.83 14.22 2.81
C THR A 119 -8.27 13.78 2.59
N ILE A 120 -8.75 12.86 3.42
CA ILE A 120 -10.10 12.30 3.32
C ILE A 120 -10.96 12.87 4.45
N LYS A 121 -12.07 13.54 4.08
CA LYS A 121 -13.06 14.04 5.03
C LYS A 121 -14.20 13.06 5.22
N VAL A 122 -14.35 12.53 6.42
CA VAL A 122 -15.49 11.70 6.82
C VAL A 122 -16.48 12.53 7.62
N VAL A 123 -17.77 12.40 7.33
CA VAL A 123 -18.88 13.05 8.04
C VAL A 123 -19.84 12.00 8.58
N LYS A 124 -20.54 12.35 9.68
CA LYS A 124 -21.64 11.54 10.21
C LYS A 124 -22.98 12.07 9.68
N GLU A 125 -23.69 11.26 8.89
CA GLU A 125 -25.03 11.54 8.37
C GLU A 125 -26.05 10.66 9.11
N GLY A 126 -26.67 11.20 10.15
CA GLY A 126 -27.52 10.42 11.05
C GLY A 126 -26.70 9.37 11.82
N VAL A 127 -26.90 8.10 11.48
CA VAL A 127 -26.17 6.96 12.07
C VAL A 127 -25.01 6.46 11.22
N GLU A 128 -24.92 6.89 9.97
CA GLU A 128 -23.92 6.42 9.01
C GLU A 128 -22.71 7.36 8.96
N TYR A 129 -21.54 6.78 8.65
CA TYR A 129 -20.32 7.52 8.36
C TYR A 129 -20.04 7.43 6.86
N LYS A 130 -19.78 8.57 6.24
CA LYS A 130 -19.57 8.67 4.78
C LYS A 130 -18.39 9.58 4.46
N ILE A 131 -17.72 9.31 3.35
CA ILE A 131 -16.68 10.16 2.80
C ILE A 131 -17.36 11.29 2.02
N SER A 132 -17.14 12.51 2.48
CA SER A 132 -17.72 13.73 1.88
C SER A 132 -16.77 14.42 0.92
N LYS A 133 -15.46 14.27 1.12
CA LYS A 133 -14.43 14.92 0.32
C LYS A 133 -13.16 14.09 0.29
N ILE A 134 -12.49 14.10 -0.85
CA ILE A 134 -11.16 13.51 -1.04
C ILE A 134 -10.33 14.56 -1.76
N ASP A 135 -9.34 15.10 -1.07
CA ASP A 135 -8.31 15.95 -1.66
C ASP A 135 -7.05 15.12 -1.93
N TYR A 136 -6.37 15.43 -3.03
CA TYR A 136 -5.21 14.71 -3.53
C TYR A 136 -4.11 15.69 -3.95
N SER A 137 -2.86 15.37 -3.64
CA SER A 137 -1.72 16.01 -4.29
C SER A 137 -0.53 15.06 -4.49
N PRO A 138 0.09 15.04 -5.68
CA PRO A 138 1.27 14.23 -5.93
C PRO A 138 2.45 14.75 -5.10
N GLU A 139 3.31 13.85 -4.62
CA GLU A 139 4.51 14.21 -3.87
C GLU A 139 5.78 13.85 -4.63
N LYS A 140 5.91 12.59 -5.03
CA LYS A 140 7.04 12.07 -5.80
C LYS A 140 6.57 11.11 -6.88
N GLU A 141 7.21 11.19 -8.03
CA GLU A 141 7.08 10.24 -9.13
C GLU A 141 8.47 9.70 -9.48
N GLY A 142 8.61 8.38 -9.52
CA GLY A 142 9.82 7.67 -9.90
C GLY A 142 9.58 6.89 -11.18
N PHE A 143 10.43 7.09 -12.19
CA PHE A 143 10.22 6.53 -13.53
C PHE A 143 11.55 6.27 -14.26
N PRO A 144 11.61 5.32 -15.22
CA PRO A 144 12.80 5.10 -16.00
C PRO A 144 12.96 6.18 -17.07
N LYS A 145 14.20 6.50 -17.38
CA LYS A 145 14.56 7.23 -18.60
C LYS A 145 15.82 6.58 -19.15
N ALA A 146 15.68 5.83 -20.24
CA ALA A 146 16.74 4.94 -20.74
C ALA A 146 17.26 4.02 -19.61
N HIS A 147 18.57 4.03 -19.34
CA HIS A 147 19.21 3.23 -18.29
C HIS A 147 19.24 3.92 -16.91
N GLN A 148 18.42 4.95 -16.68
CA GLN A 148 18.35 5.68 -15.42
C GLN A 148 16.99 5.53 -14.74
N ILE A 149 16.97 5.60 -13.42
CA ILE A 149 15.76 5.93 -12.64
C ILE A 149 15.85 7.40 -12.25
N ARG A 150 14.77 8.14 -12.53
CA ARG A 150 14.65 9.56 -12.23
C ARG A 150 13.46 9.80 -11.31
N GLN A 151 13.58 10.84 -10.48
CA GLN A 151 12.54 11.34 -9.60
C GLN A 151 12.02 12.69 -10.11
N LYS A 152 10.71 12.90 -9.98
CA LYS A 152 10.10 14.21 -10.06
C LYS A 152 9.42 14.52 -8.73
N ASN A 153 9.80 15.64 -8.12
CA ASN A 153 9.18 16.14 -6.90
C ASN A 153 7.96 17.03 -7.22
N LYS A 154 7.03 17.14 -6.26
CA LYS A 154 5.87 18.05 -6.34
C LYS A 154 6.32 19.45 -6.75
N ASN A 155 5.57 20.06 -7.67
CA ASN A 155 5.81 21.41 -8.21
C ASN A 155 7.14 21.61 -8.96
N ASN A 156 8.03 20.61 -9.03
CA ASN A 156 9.28 20.73 -9.78
C ASN A 156 9.09 20.36 -11.26
N VAL A 157 9.61 21.21 -12.14
CA VAL A 157 9.68 20.93 -13.58
C VAL A 157 10.88 20.04 -13.90
N LYS A 158 11.99 20.23 -13.18
CA LYS A 158 13.20 19.41 -13.30
C LYS A 158 13.01 18.06 -12.61
N THR A 159 13.73 17.07 -13.10
CA THR A 159 13.76 15.72 -12.54
C THR A 159 15.18 15.41 -12.08
N ASP A 160 15.32 14.69 -10.99
CA ASP A 160 16.60 14.35 -10.37
C ASP A 160 16.98 12.90 -10.69
N LEU A 161 18.25 12.64 -10.97
CA LEU A 161 18.77 11.28 -11.15
C LEU A 161 18.81 10.54 -9.79
N ILE A 162 18.09 9.42 -9.65
CA ILE A 162 18.23 8.56 -8.45
C ILE A 162 19.40 7.60 -8.64
N THR A 163 19.41 6.86 -9.75
CA THR A 163 20.43 5.83 -10.02
C THR A 163 20.47 5.46 -11.51
N GLU A 164 21.49 4.69 -11.88
CA GLU A 164 21.70 4.13 -13.22
C GLU A 164 21.80 2.61 -13.15
N MET A 165 21.46 1.91 -14.24
CA MET A 165 21.50 0.45 -14.33
C MET A 165 22.91 -0.12 -14.06
N GLU A 166 23.94 0.65 -14.37
CA GLU A 166 25.35 0.34 -14.15
C GLU A 166 25.68 0.17 -12.67
N THR A 167 24.93 0.81 -11.77
CA THR A 167 25.11 0.68 -10.30
C THR A 167 24.65 -0.67 -9.77
N ILE A 168 23.78 -1.38 -10.50
CA ILE A 168 23.31 -2.71 -10.12
C ILE A 168 24.42 -3.73 -10.39
N PRO A 169 24.72 -4.65 -9.45
CA PRO A 169 25.76 -5.66 -9.67
C PRO A 169 25.46 -6.55 -10.88
N ASN A 170 26.49 -6.97 -11.61
CA ASN A 170 26.31 -7.90 -12.75
C ASN A 170 26.00 -9.33 -12.29
N TYR A 171 26.46 -9.71 -11.09
CA TYR A 171 26.26 -11.02 -10.49
C TYR A 171 25.95 -10.87 -9.00
N TYR A 172 25.07 -11.71 -8.48
CA TYR A 172 24.70 -11.71 -7.06
C TYR A 172 24.40 -13.14 -6.56
N PHE A 173 24.48 -13.35 -5.24
CA PHE A 173 24.09 -14.63 -4.63
C PHE A 173 22.59 -14.60 -4.29
N PRO A 174 21.79 -15.57 -4.74
CA PRO A 174 20.40 -15.71 -4.30
C PRO A 174 20.36 -15.96 -2.80
N LYS A 175 19.41 -15.36 -2.06
CA LYS A 175 19.27 -15.61 -0.62
C LYS A 175 18.85 -17.04 -0.26
N ASP A 176 18.39 -17.83 -1.23
CA ASP A 176 18.16 -19.27 -1.05
C ASP A 176 19.47 -20.07 -1.01
N ASP A 177 20.57 -19.52 -1.52
CA ASP A 177 21.89 -20.15 -1.49
C ASP A 177 22.61 -19.76 -0.20
N ALA A 178 22.22 -20.40 0.91
CA ALA A 178 22.78 -20.12 2.23
C ALA A 178 24.32 -20.33 2.30
N GLY A 179 24.89 -21.12 1.38
CA GLY A 179 26.33 -21.36 1.31
C GLY A 179 27.10 -20.32 0.48
N ASN A 180 26.42 -19.41 -0.22
CA ASN A 180 27.02 -18.47 -1.16
C ASN A 180 27.96 -19.16 -2.17
N ILE A 181 27.52 -20.27 -2.75
CA ILE A 181 28.30 -21.09 -3.67
C ILE A 181 28.10 -20.63 -5.12
N SER A 182 26.85 -20.40 -5.51
CA SER A 182 26.43 -20.15 -6.88
C SER A 182 26.05 -18.68 -7.08
N LYS A 183 27.05 -17.87 -7.42
CA LYS A 183 26.82 -16.49 -7.89
C LYS A 183 26.22 -16.52 -9.30
N ILE A 184 25.05 -15.93 -9.50
CA ILE A 184 24.34 -15.95 -10.79
C ILE A 184 24.26 -14.57 -11.41
N SER A 185 24.03 -14.50 -12.73
CA SER A 185 23.89 -13.24 -13.46
C SER A 185 22.57 -12.54 -13.14
N VAL A 186 22.66 -11.23 -12.94
CA VAL A 186 21.50 -10.36 -12.80
C VAL A 186 20.92 -10.05 -14.17
N SER A 187 19.59 -10.14 -14.31
CA SER A 187 18.91 -9.67 -15.51
C SER A 187 18.93 -8.14 -15.54
N LYS A 188 19.76 -7.51 -16.39
CA LYS A 188 19.96 -6.05 -16.41
C LYS A 188 19.44 -5.35 -17.68
N SER A 189 18.51 -5.96 -18.41
CA SER A 189 18.00 -5.39 -19.66
C SER A 189 17.14 -4.15 -19.42
N ASN A 190 16.25 -4.18 -18.42
CA ASN A 190 15.40 -3.05 -18.03
C ASN A 190 15.13 -3.05 -16.53
N PHE A 191 14.79 -1.89 -15.98
CA PHE A 191 14.23 -1.80 -14.63
C PHE A 191 12.86 -2.49 -14.55
N GLY A 192 12.60 -3.11 -13.40
CA GLY A 192 11.36 -3.81 -13.07
C GLY A 192 10.47 -2.99 -12.13
N ALA A 193 9.65 -3.64 -11.32
CA ALA A 193 8.82 -2.95 -10.32
C ALA A 193 9.63 -1.98 -9.44
N MET A 194 9.02 -0.86 -9.08
CA MET A 194 9.59 0.14 -8.19
C MET A 194 8.54 0.61 -7.20
N GLN A 195 8.99 1.06 -6.02
CA GLN A 195 8.08 1.59 -5.00
C GLN A 195 8.83 2.56 -4.08
N PHE A 196 8.24 3.73 -3.78
CA PHE A 196 8.71 4.59 -2.68
C PHE A 196 8.26 4.07 -1.32
N SER A 197 9.05 4.35 -0.27
CA SER A 197 8.58 4.33 1.12
C SER A 197 7.59 5.46 1.37
N TYR A 198 6.84 5.39 2.47
CA TYR A 198 5.88 6.44 2.83
C TYR A 198 6.54 7.78 3.18
N SER A 199 7.76 7.76 3.73
CA SER A 199 8.55 8.98 3.95
C SER A 199 9.09 9.61 2.65
N GLY A 200 9.14 8.84 1.56
CA GLY A 200 9.77 9.26 0.31
C GLY A 200 11.31 9.30 0.36
N GLU A 201 11.93 8.88 1.46
CA GLU A 201 13.39 8.85 1.64
C GLU A 201 14.04 7.54 1.17
N LYS A 202 13.23 6.52 0.85
CA LYS A 202 13.71 5.26 0.27
C LYS A 202 12.91 4.95 -1.01
N ILE A 203 13.57 4.35 -1.99
CA ILE A 203 12.91 3.72 -3.14
C ILE A 203 13.43 2.30 -3.31
N ALA A 204 12.50 1.33 -3.31
CA ALA A 204 12.79 -0.02 -3.74
C ALA A 204 12.81 -0.07 -5.27
N ILE A 205 13.85 -0.64 -5.83
CA ILE A 205 14.02 -0.86 -7.26
C ILE A 205 14.23 -2.34 -7.53
N SER A 206 13.89 -2.75 -8.74
CA SER A 206 14.21 -4.07 -9.24
C SER A 206 14.65 -4.02 -10.68
N THR A 207 15.17 -5.15 -11.17
CA THR A 207 15.33 -5.38 -12.61
C THR A 207 14.26 -6.33 -13.13
N SER A 208 14.13 -6.40 -14.46
CA SER A 208 13.24 -7.34 -15.14
C SER A 208 14.03 -8.44 -15.85
N GLY A 209 13.41 -9.60 -16.01
CA GLY A 209 14.00 -10.78 -16.65
C GLY A 209 13.82 -12.03 -15.80
N GLU A 210 14.60 -13.07 -16.09
CA GLU A 210 14.53 -14.37 -15.42
C GLU A 210 15.05 -14.33 -13.98
N ASN A 211 16.08 -13.51 -13.73
CA ASN A 211 16.72 -13.36 -12.43
C ASN A 211 16.68 -11.88 -12.01
N PRO A 212 15.52 -11.36 -11.60
CA PRO A 212 15.38 -9.98 -11.16
C PRO A 212 16.18 -9.74 -9.88
N TYR A 213 16.98 -8.68 -9.89
CA TYR A 213 17.64 -8.13 -8.71
C TYR A 213 16.67 -7.24 -7.94
N LEU A 214 16.82 -7.19 -6.62
CA LEU A 214 16.08 -6.33 -5.71
C LEU A 214 17.06 -5.46 -4.91
N GLY A 215 16.79 -4.17 -4.83
CA GLY A 215 17.58 -3.24 -4.01
C GLY A 215 16.73 -2.11 -3.45
N VAL A 216 17.17 -1.54 -2.33
CA VAL A 216 16.60 -0.33 -1.75
C VAL A 216 17.63 0.78 -1.81
N ILE A 217 17.21 1.94 -2.31
CA ILE A 217 18.06 3.12 -2.42
C ILE A 217 17.57 4.17 -1.44
N SER A 218 18.48 4.66 -0.60
CA SER A 218 18.24 5.84 0.23
C SER A 218 18.39 7.10 -0.61
N ILE A 219 17.43 8.01 -0.50
CA ILE A 219 17.32 9.26 -1.25
C ILE A 219 17.54 10.42 -0.30
N GLU A 220 18.46 11.31 -0.67
CA GLU A 220 18.64 12.57 0.01
C GLU A 220 18.19 13.68 -0.93
N ASP A 221 16.99 14.22 -0.68
CA ASP A 221 16.53 15.40 -1.40
C ASP A 221 17.44 16.56 -0.95
N SER A 222 18.41 16.92 -1.79
CA SER A 222 19.13 18.17 -1.57
C SER A 222 18.11 19.29 -1.67
N VAL A 223 17.80 19.92 -0.53
CA VAL A 223 16.96 21.11 -0.49
C VAL A 223 17.59 22.15 -1.41
N ALA A 224 17.04 22.33 -2.61
CA ALA A 224 17.35 23.49 -3.43
C ALA A 224 16.59 24.69 -2.84
N THR A 225 17.02 25.18 -1.67
CA THR A 225 16.87 26.59 -1.32
C THR A 225 17.80 27.37 -2.24
N GLN A 226 17.38 27.60 -3.49
CA GLN A 226 17.91 28.71 -4.29
C GLN A 226 16.96 29.89 -4.13
N GLY A 227 17.08 30.53 -2.98
CA GLY A 227 16.68 31.90 -2.74
C GLY A 227 17.89 32.66 -2.21
N GLN A 228 18.79 33.07 -3.10
CA GLN A 228 19.37 34.42 -3.15
C GLN A 228 20.53 34.48 -4.14
N GLU A 229 20.40 35.45 -5.03
CA GLU A 229 21.44 36.03 -5.87
C GLU A 229 22.62 36.54 -5.03
N GLY A 230 23.81 36.47 -5.61
CA GLY A 230 25.02 37.07 -5.08
C GLY A 230 26.14 36.83 -6.07
N GLY A 231 26.12 37.60 -7.16
CA GLY A 231 27.05 37.46 -8.27
C GLY A 231 28.47 37.88 -7.91
N GLU A 232 29.42 37.43 -8.71
CA GLU A 232 30.52 38.27 -9.14
C GLU A 232 31.11 37.77 -10.46
N SER A 233 31.53 38.75 -11.25
CA SER A 233 31.82 38.71 -12.69
C SER A 233 33.23 38.24 -13.02
N GLY A 234 33.41 37.88 -14.30
CA GLY A 234 34.67 37.98 -15.05
C GLY A 234 35.02 36.67 -15.75
N GLY A 235 35.33 36.58 -17.04
CA GLY A 235 35.50 37.54 -18.13
C GLY A 235 35.56 36.69 -19.42
N GLY A 236 35.19 37.27 -20.55
CA GLY A 236 34.82 36.51 -21.76
C GLY A 236 35.97 36.03 -22.64
N GLU A 237 35.60 35.21 -23.62
CA GLU A 237 36.09 35.35 -25.00
C GLU A 237 35.12 34.66 -25.97
N LYS A 238 34.80 35.36 -27.06
CA LYS A 238 33.96 34.86 -28.17
C LYS A 238 34.87 34.13 -29.17
N THR A 239 34.47 32.94 -29.61
CA THR A 239 34.81 32.47 -30.96
C THR A 239 33.64 31.67 -31.52
N GLN A 240 33.18 32.09 -32.70
CA GLN A 240 32.10 31.48 -33.47
C GLN A 240 32.62 30.32 -34.32
N GLY A 241 31.83 29.23 -34.35
CA GLY A 241 31.60 28.41 -35.55
C GLY A 241 32.43 27.13 -35.68
N GLN A 242 31.86 25.98 -35.30
CA GLN A 242 31.49 24.91 -36.23
C GLN A 242 30.72 23.81 -35.49
N ASP A 243 29.53 23.48 -36.01
CA ASP A 243 28.80 22.26 -35.70
C ASP A 243 29.68 21.04 -35.99
N GLU A 244 29.92 20.22 -34.97
CA GLU A 244 29.59 18.80 -34.94
C GLU A 244 30.24 18.15 -33.70
N ASN A 245 29.39 17.57 -32.86
CA ASN A 245 29.72 16.40 -32.06
C ASN A 245 30.92 16.51 -31.09
N LYS A 246 30.77 17.31 -30.03
CA LYS A 246 31.51 17.13 -28.77
C LYS A 246 30.65 17.61 -27.60
N ASN A 247 29.91 16.67 -27.01
CA ASN A 247 29.27 16.87 -25.72
C ASN A 247 30.35 16.89 -24.64
N THR A 248 31.08 18.00 -24.53
CA THR A 248 32.11 18.23 -23.51
C THR A 248 31.77 19.48 -22.72
N THR A 249 30.90 19.32 -21.72
CA THR A 249 31.13 19.87 -20.38
C THR A 249 30.78 18.78 -19.38
N GLY A 250 31.82 18.04 -18.95
CA GLY A 250 31.77 16.80 -18.17
C GLY A 250 31.38 16.98 -16.71
N VAL A 251 30.16 17.43 -16.44
CA VAL A 251 29.54 17.27 -15.12
C VAL A 251 28.39 16.28 -15.28
N LYS A 252 28.68 15.00 -15.08
CA LYS A 252 27.63 13.98 -14.93
C LYS A 252 26.77 14.41 -13.73
N GLU A 253 25.46 14.54 -13.95
CA GLU A 253 24.49 14.86 -12.89
C GLU A 253 24.76 13.94 -11.69
N LYS A 254 24.99 14.52 -10.50
CA LYS A 254 25.23 13.74 -9.30
C LYS A 254 23.90 13.11 -8.87
N PRO A 255 23.82 11.78 -8.71
CA PRO A 255 22.60 11.15 -8.25
C PRO A 255 22.20 11.62 -6.84
N ILE A 256 20.91 11.76 -6.60
CA ILE A 256 20.33 12.01 -5.25
C ILE A 256 20.22 10.71 -4.43
N GLY A 257 20.31 9.54 -5.08
CA GLY A 257 20.48 8.27 -4.41
C GLY A 257 21.88 8.15 -3.81
N LYS A 258 21.95 7.79 -2.51
CA LYS A 258 23.21 7.79 -1.74
C LYS A 258 23.81 6.41 -1.56
N GLU A 259 22.97 5.47 -1.17
CA GLU A 259 23.37 4.11 -0.85
C GLU A 259 22.35 3.15 -1.45
N ILE A 260 22.83 2.01 -1.95
CA ILE A 260 22.00 0.89 -2.38
C ILE A 260 22.23 -0.30 -1.45
N VAL A 261 21.18 -0.72 -0.75
CA VAL A 261 21.15 -1.97 -0.01
C VAL A 261 20.64 -3.07 -0.94
N SER A 262 21.52 -4.00 -1.31
CA SER A 262 21.15 -5.16 -2.12
C SER A 262 20.34 -6.17 -1.29
N LEU A 263 19.11 -6.47 -1.71
CA LEU A 263 18.23 -7.37 -0.97
C LEU A 263 18.40 -8.82 -1.45
N ASP A 264 18.20 -9.08 -2.74
CA ASP A 264 18.16 -10.44 -3.28
C ASP A 264 18.32 -10.45 -4.81
N ILE A 265 18.52 -11.65 -5.36
CA ILE A 265 18.26 -11.99 -6.74
C ILE A 265 17.28 -13.17 -6.77
N LEU A 266 16.08 -12.96 -7.31
CA LEU A 266 15.07 -14.00 -7.34
C LEU A 266 15.29 -14.92 -8.55
N LYS A 267 16.07 -16.00 -8.37
CA LYS A 267 16.40 -16.93 -9.46
C LYS A 267 15.16 -17.55 -10.10
N GLY A 268 15.00 -17.42 -11.42
CA GLY A 268 13.92 -18.02 -12.19
C GLY A 268 12.52 -17.53 -11.78
N CYS A 269 12.42 -16.30 -11.28
CA CYS A 269 11.18 -15.74 -10.75
C CYS A 269 10.77 -14.50 -11.54
N LYS A 270 9.48 -14.19 -11.52
CA LYS A 270 8.95 -12.94 -12.03
C LYS A 270 8.42 -12.10 -10.89
N LEU A 271 8.97 -10.90 -10.70
CA LEU A 271 8.49 -9.99 -9.67
C LEU A 271 7.14 -9.36 -10.09
N ASP A 272 6.15 -9.39 -9.19
CA ASP A 272 4.86 -8.72 -9.38
C ASP A 272 4.95 -7.26 -8.91
N PHE A 273 5.24 -7.06 -7.62
CA PHE A 273 5.37 -5.75 -6.99
C PHE A 273 6.14 -5.83 -5.67
N MET A 274 6.46 -4.66 -5.12
CA MET A 274 7.06 -4.48 -3.80
C MET A 274 6.28 -3.42 -3.03
N VAL A 275 6.25 -3.49 -1.71
CA VAL A 275 5.66 -2.45 -0.85
C VAL A 275 6.35 -2.42 0.51
N PHE A 276 6.56 -1.23 1.04
CA PHE A 276 7.17 -1.03 2.35
C PHE A 276 6.13 -1.20 3.47
N SER A 277 6.59 -1.62 4.65
CA SER A 277 5.86 -1.40 5.90
C SER A 277 5.71 0.09 6.18
N GLU A 278 4.76 0.45 7.04
CA GLU A 278 4.48 1.85 7.38
C GLU A 278 5.72 2.60 7.91
N ASP A 279 6.57 1.92 8.67
CA ASP A 279 7.84 2.46 9.20
C ASP A 279 9.01 2.45 8.18
N GLY A 280 8.82 1.84 7.01
CA GLY A 280 9.86 1.73 5.98
C GLY A 280 11.01 0.76 6.32
N GLU A 281 10.92 0.00 7.41
CA GLU A 281 11.98 -0.90 7.87
C GLU A 281 11.89 -2.30 7.25
N THR A 282 10.71 -2.68 6.75
CA THR A 282 10.47 -3.94 6.06
C THR A 282 9.97 -3.68 4.64
N LEU A 283 10.45 -4.46 3.68
CA LEU A 283 9.92 -4.51 2.31
C LEU A 283 9.35 -5.90 2.05
N VAL A 284 8.08 -5.98 1.65
CA VAL A 284 7.53 -7.22 1.09
C VAL A 284 7.67 -7.20 -0.44
N CYS A 285 8.05 -8.34 -0.99
CA CYS A 285 8.11 -8.58 -2.42
C CYS A 285 7.17 -9.73 -2.75
N GLN A 286 6.18 -9.48 -3.61
CA GLN A 286 5.36 -10.54 -4.19
C GLN A 286 5.93 -10.93 -5.54
N TYR A 287 6.12 -12.23 -5.75
CA TYR A 287 6.69 -12.77 -6.97
C TYR A 287 5.99 -14.05 -7.40
N GLU A 288 6.14 -14.37 -8.67
CA GLU A 288 5.68 -15.60 -9.29
C GLU A 288 6.86 -16.54 -9.52
N LYS A 289 6.68 -17.81 -9.14
CA LYS A 289 7.61 -18.92 -9.39
C LYS A 289 6.81 -20.17 -9.72
N ASP A 290 7.19 -20.86 -10.80
CA ASP A 290 6.53 -22.09 -11.26
C ASP A 290 4.99 -21.91 -11.40
N GLY A 291 4.59 -20.74 -11.90
CA GLY A 291 3.20 -20.30 -12.09
C GLY A 291 2.43 -19.94 -10.80
N GLY A 292 3.12 -19.86 -9.65
CA GLY A 292 2.52 -19.70 -8.33
C GLY A 292 3.01 -18.46 -7.63
N LYS A 293 2.17 -17.84 -6.80
CA LYS A 293 2.50 -16.58 -6.13
C LYS A 293 3.02 -16.83 -4.72
N ALA A 294 4.13 -16.17 -4.41
CA ALA A 294 4.76 -16.22 -3.10
C ALA A 294 5.17 -14.82 -2.65
N ILE A 295 5.49 -14.70 -1.36
CA ILE A 295 6.00 -13.47 -0.77
C ILE A 295 7.32 -13.73 -0.05
N ARG A 296 8.20 -12.72 -0.06
CA ARG A 296 9.37 -12.61 0.82
C ARG A 296 9.34 -11.25 1.50
N LEU A 297 9.89 -11.19 2.71
CA LEU A 297 10.07 -9.95 3.44
C LEU A 297 11.55 -9.75 3.70
N TYR A 298 12.01 -8.51 3.54
CA TYR A 298 13.39 -8.12 3.73
C TYR A 298 13.48 -6.94 4.69
N ARG A 299 14.52 -6.91 5.53
CA ARG A 299 14.92 -5.70 6.26
C ARG A 299 15.56 -4.72 5.30
N THR A 300 15.05 -3.49 5.26
CA THR A 300 15.50 -2.50 4.28
C THR A 300 16.87 -1.91 4.62
N GLY A 301 17.25 -1.91 5.90
CA GLY A 301 18.53 -1.38 6.36
C GLY A 301 19.75 -2.26 6.06
N ASN A 302 19.58 -3.57 5.87
CA ASN A 302 20.73 -4.47 5.66
C ASN A 302 20.50 -5.59 4.60
N GLY A 303 19.28 -5.72 4.07
CA GLY A 303 18.96 -6.71 3.04
C GLY A 303 18.78 -8.15 3.54
N ASP A 304 18.64 -8.35 4.85
CA ASP A 304 18.35 -9.67 5.41
C ASP A 304 16.91 -10.10 5.09
N ILE A 305 16.74 -11.38 4.76
CA ILE A 305 15.42 -12.00 4.67
C ILE A 305 14.85 -12.23 6.07
N LEU A 306 13.58 -11.92 6.28
CA LEU A 306 12.89 -12.25 7.54
C LEU A 306 12.52 -13.74 7.55
N PRO A 307 12.94 -14.52 8.57
CA PRO A 307 12.73 -15.97 8.63
C PRO A 307 11.31 -16.34 9.08
N ILE A 308 10.29 -15.93 8.32
CA ILE A 308 8.86 -16.16 8.66
C ILE A 308 8.44 -17.64 8.50
N GLY A 309 9.14 -18.41 7.67
CA GLY A 309 8.82 -19.81 7.43
C GLY A 309 7.63 -20.04 6.48
N PHE A 310 7.42 -19.16 5.49
CA PHE A 310 6.28 -19.30 4.56
C PHE A 310 6.32 -20.58 3.75
N LYS A 311 7.50 -21.04 3.31
CA LYS A 311 7.62 -22.25 2.47
C LYS A 311 7.25 -23.50 3.26
N GLU A 312 7.61 -23.52 4.54
CA GLU A 312 7.36 -24.58 5.50
C GLU A 312 5.88 -24.60 5.89
N ALA A 313 5.28 -23.43 6.13
CA ALA A 313 3.87 -23.30 6.48
C ALA A 313 2.93 -23.50 5.29
N PHE A 314 3.33 -23.07 4.09
CA PHE A 314 2.49 -23.00 2.90
C PHE A 314 3.27 -23.44 1.65
N PRO A 315 3.14 -24.72 1.24
CA PRO A 315 3.80 -25.25 0.06
C PRO A 315 3.39 -24.51 -1.22
N ILE A 316 4.34 -23.83 -1.86
CA ILE A 316 4.12 -22.94 -3.01
C ILE A 316 3.63 -23.67 -4.28
N ASP A 317 3.82 -24.99 -4.36
CA ASP A 317 3.29 -25.85 -5.41
C ASP A 317 1.78 -26.10 -5.27
N LYS A 318 1.21 -25.86 -4.08
CA LYS A 318 -0.19 -26.13 -3.75
C LYS A 318 -1.04 -24.88 -3.55
N VAL A 319 -0.44 -23.82 -3.00
CA VAL A 319 -1.16 -22.59 -2.66
C VAL A 319 -0.44 -21.34 -3.14
N ASP A 320 -1.22 -20.31 -3.43
CA ASP A 320 -0.73 -18.95 -3.64
C ASP A 320 -0.76 -18.19 -2.32
N ILE A 321 0.34 -17.51 -2.02
CA ILE A 321 0.47 -16.56 -0.92
C ILE A 321 0.35 -15.15 -1.50
N LEU A 322 -0.73 -14.45 -1.17
CA LEU A 322 -1.06 -13.15 -1.72
C LEU A 322 -0.99 -12.08 -0.64
N PHE A 323 -0.19 -11.04 -0.86
CA PHE A 323 -0.20 -9.85 -0.02
C PHE A 323 -1.62 -9.24 0.03
N ASP A 324 -2.02 -8.75 1.20
CA ASP A 324 -3.27 -8.00 1.41
C ASP A 324 -2.97 -6.56 1.87
N SER A 325 -2.29 -6.40 3.02
CA SER A 325 -1.99 -5.08 3.58
C SER A 325 -0.90 -5.15 4.65
N PHE A 326 -0.20 -4.03 4.86
CA PHE A 326 0.46 -3.77 6.13
C PHE A 326 -0.51 -3.08 7.09
N ASN A 327 -0.36 -3.40 8.37
CA ASN A 327 -0.75 -2.56 9.49
C ASN A 327 0.55 -2.26 10.27
N LYS A 328 0.55 -1.23 11.14
CA LYS A 328 1.69 -0.79 11.97
C LYS A 328 2.69 -1.86 12.41
N GLU A 329 2.22 -3.02 12.89
CA GLU A 329 3.10 -4.10 13.41
C GLU A 329 2.90 -5.45 12.73
N SER A 330 2.09 -5.52 11.67
CA SER A 330 1.74 -6.81 11.06
C SER A 330 1.58 -6.74 9.55
N LEU A 331 1.98 -7.81 8.87
CA LEU A 331 1.62 -8.06 7.48
C LEU A 331 0.40 -8.97 7.41
N ASN A 332 -0.69 -8.53 6.79
CA ASN A 332 -1.84 -9.36 6.43
C ASN A 332 -1.65 -9.95 5.03
N PHE A 333 -2.02 -11.22 4.87
CA PHE A 333 -1.95 -11.93 3.61
C PHE A 333 -3.07 -12.96 3.48
N LYS A 334 -3.31 -13.42 2.25
CA LYS A 334 -4.33 -14.41 1.91
C LYS A 334 -3.68 -15.63 1.29
N ILE A 335 -4.07 -16.80 1.78
CA ILE A 335 -3.75 -18.09 1.17
C ILE A 335 -4.92 -18.50 0.28
N LYS A 336 -4.62 -18.78 -1.00
CA LYS A 336 -5.56 -19.36 -1.95
C LYS A 336 -5.03 -20.68 -2.46
N LYS A 337 -5.94 -21.63 -2.65
CA LYS A 337 -5.63 -22.87 -3.36
C LYS A 337 -5.28 -22.55 -4.82
N ARG A 338 -4.21 -23.16 -5.35
CA ARG A 338 -3.84 -23.02 -6.76
C ARG A 338 -4.86 -23.76 -7.64
N GLU A 339 -5.11 -23.19 -8.80
CA GLU A 339 -6.03 -23.78 -9.78
C GLU A 339 -5.51 -25.16 -10.24
N GLY A 340 -6.40 -26.12 -10.42
CA GLY A 340 -6.06 -27.48 -10.86
C GLY A 340 -5.48 -28.41 -9.78
N VAL A 341 -5.03 -27.90 -8.63
CA VAL A 341 -4.59 -28.74 -7.51
C VAL A 341 -5.82 -29.37 -6.84
N LYS A 342 -5.80 -30.64 -6.45
CA LYS A 342 -6.94 -31.28 -5.74
C LYS A 342 -6.67 -31.42 -4.23
N ASP A 343 -5.43 -31.69 -3.87
CA ASP A 343 -5.02 -32.11 -2.52
C ASP A 343 -4.51 -30.94 -1.67
N VAL A 344 -5.38 -29.97 -1.40
CA VAL A 344 -5.14 -28.91 -0.41
C VAL A 344 -6.16 -29.08 0.71
N GLU A 345 -5.67 -29.22 1.93
CA GLU A 345 -6.51 -29.28 3.12
C GLU A 345 -7.41 -28.04 3.18
N THR A 346 -8.71 -28.24 3.35
CA THR A 346 -9.70 -27.15 3.32
C THR A 346 -9.49 -26.10 4.41
N SER A 347 -8.75 -26.46 5.46
CA SER A 347 -8.37 -25.57 6.56
C SER A 347 -7.27 -24.56 6.17
N ILE A 348 -6.48 -24.81 5.11
CA ILE A 348 -5.33 -23.98 4.75
C ILE A 348 -5.74 -22.66 4.08
N PRO A 349 -6.63 -22.62 3.07
CA PRO A 349 -7.08 -21.35 2.50
C PRO A 349 -7.72 -20.43 3.55
N GLY A 350 -7.42 -19.13 3.46
CA GLY A 350 -7.90 -18.17 4.45
C GLY A 350 -7.09 -16.88 4.47
N LYS A 351 -7.42 -16.03 5.45
CA LYS A 351 -6.65 -14.82 5.76
C LYS A 351 -5.74 -15.10 6.95
N TYR A 352 -4.56 -14.52 6.90
CA TYR A 352 -3.52 -14.71 7.90
C TYR A 352 -2.83 -13.38 8.15
N LYS A 353 -2.10 -13.32 9.27
CA LYS A 353 -1.18 -12.23 9.59
C LYS A 353 0.16 -12.78 10.04
N VAL A 354 1.21 -12.00 9.78
CA VAL A 354 2.53 -12.12 10.39
C VAL A 354 2.72 -10.97 11.35
N ASP A 355 3.05 -11.26 12.60
CA ASP A 355 3.57 -10.24 13.52
C ASP A 355 5.02 -9.92 13.11
N LEU A 356 5.33 -8.66 12.79
CA LEU A 356 6.64 -8.29 12.26
C LEU A 356 7.74 -8.23 13.32
N LYS A 357 7.38 -8.22 14.62
CA LYS A 357 8.34 -8.26 15.73
C LYS A 357 8.65 -9.71 16.11
N GLU A 358 7.60 -10.50 16.29
CA GLU A 358 7.69 -11.90 16.72
C GLU A 358 7.97 -12.86 15.56
N LEU A 359 7.75 -12.41 14.32
CA LEU A 359 7.88 -13.20 13.09
C LEU A 359 6.99 -14.45 13.07
N LYS A 360 5.85 -14.40 13.77
CA LYS A 360 4.90 -15.52 13.92
C LYS A 360 3.68 -15.36 13.02
N ILE A 361 3.32 -16.43 12.34
CA ILE A 361 2.10 -16.53 11.53
C ILE A 361 0.92 -16.89 12.43
N SER A 362 -0.22 -16.24 12.23
CA SER A 362 -1.52 -16.62 12.81
C SER A 362 -2.65 -16.45 11.79
N LYS A 363 -3.68 -17.30 11.91
CA LYS A 363 -4.88 -17.21 11.07
C LYS A 363 -5.81 -16.13 11.62
N LEU A 364 -6.45 -15.36 10.73
CA LEU A 364 -7.39 -14.28 11.06
C LEU A 364 -8.85 -14.75 11.07
#